data_AF-A0AAD7D2S5-F1
#
_entry.id   AF-A0AAD7D2S5-F1
#
_cell.length_a   1.000
_cell.length_b   1.000
_cell.length_c   1.000
_cell.angle_alpha   90.00
_cell.angle_beta   90.00
_cell.angle_gamma   90.00
#
_symmetry.space_group_name_H-M   'P 1'
#
loop_
_entity.id
_entity.type
_entity.pdbx_description
1 polymer ?
#
loop_
_entity_poly.entity_id
_entity_poly.type
_entity_poly.pdbx_seq_one_letter_code
_entity_poly.pdbx_strand_id
1 'polypeptide(L)'
;MTYEFDLWSIPWGYKWSLVFLHDGYLVMSHFTEVRICYWATTVPKICYMCHVLSHAIEHGVTFKIGVKSTTAAKYRPLTSDTASNLVNKRLFEPASKAPRLARDLSPLELFTAWAEILDSIAKKPNARELIRHGGGGSWIMCYFSYLFLVRDFMSGPLIQVVAHRSSGNDSGDQFPLDVSWDELLECDLYNVFSYVAGDTHVDDKTIFPVDDVMLEHSAHYYYEWNEGCNRIYCHLAEELVAGRGVMCTQHEWKVYLKSTNHGCHVPPPDSIATRAFMEEGWERLADVFGGRWDKSKLGDIEVKQVFRPRF
;
A
#
# COMPACT_ATOMS: atom_id res chain seq x y z
N MET A 1 -16.93 9.30 10.90
CA MET A 1 -15.72 9.53 10.09
C MET A 1 -15.46 8.28 9.26
N THR A 2 -16.31 8.03 8.26
CA THR A 2 -16.14 6.96 7.27
C THR A 2 -16.67 7.51 5.96
N TYR A 3 -15.90 7.36 4.89
CA TYR A 3 -16.41 7.63 3.55
C TYR A 3 -17.48 6.57 3.23
N GLU A 4 -18.68 7.00 2.84
CA GLU A 4 -19.79 6.11 2.47
C GLU A 4 -19.65 5.55 1.05
N PHE A 5 -18.64 6.00 0.30
CA PHE A 5 -18.46 5.69 -1.12
C PHE A 5 -17.22 4.82 -1.36
N ASP A 6 -17.42 3.70 -2.05
CA ASP A 6 -16.34 2.86 -2.56
C ASP A 6 -15.71 3.55 -3.78
N LEU A 7 -14.45 3.97 -3.66
CA LEU A 7 -13.69 4.66 -4.74
C LEU A 7 -13.36 3.73 -5.90
N TRP A 8 -13.05 2.49 -5.53
CA TRP A 8 -12.93 1.33 -6.39
C TRP A 8 -13.17 0.11 -5.49
N SER A 9 -13.41 -1.05 -6.11
CA SER A 9 -13.57 -2.30 -5.36
C SER A 9 -12.70 -3.39 -5.95
N ILE A 10 -12.25 -4.29 -5.10
CA ILE A 10 -11.53 -5.48 -5.55
C ILE A 10 -12.46 -6.29 -6.47
N PRO A 11 -12.00 -6.71 -7.66
CA PRO A 11 -12.81 -7.52 -8.56
C PRO A 11 -13.40 -8.76 -7.87
N TRP A 12 -14.70 -9.01 -8.06
CA TRP A 12 -15.44 -10.07 -7.34
C TRP A 12 -14.83 -11.49 -7.45
N GLY A 13 -14.05 -11.75 -8.51
CA GLY A 13 -13.35 -13.02 -8.70
C GLY A 13 -12.09 -13.20 -7.85
N TYR A 14 -11.57 -12.13 -7.25
CA TYR A 14 -10.34 -12.19 -6.45
C TYR A 14 -10.67 -12.64 -5.04
N LYS A 15 -10.01 -13.71 -4.60
CA LYS A 15 -10.26 -14.33 -3.29
C LYS A 15 -8.95 -14.51 -2.55
N TRP A 16 -8.99 -14.19 -1.27
CA TRP A 16 -7.89 -14.44 -0.36
C TRP A 16 -7.61 -15.95 -0.27
N SER A 17 -6.33 -16.31 -0.27
CA SER A 17 -5.90 -17.66 0.08
C SER A 17 -6.32 -17.98 1.51
N LEU A 18 -7.14 -19.02 1.68
CA LEU A 18 -7.63 -19.44 3.01
C LEU A 18 -6.48 -19.87 3.92
N VAL A 19 -5.45 -20.50 3.36
CA VAL A 19 -4.24 -20.85 4.12
C VAL A 19 -3.54 -19.60 4.59
N PHE A 20 -3.49 -18.56 3.75
CA PHE A 20 -2.87 -17.29 4.10
C PHE A 20 -3.64 -16.52 5.16
N LEU A 21 -4.97 -16.48 5.07
CA LEU A 21 -5.83 -15.91 6.11
C LEU A 21 -5.75 -16.69 7.42
N HIS A 22 -5.51 -17.99 7.37
CA HIS A 22 -5.40 -18.79 8.58
C HIS A 22 -4.03 -18.63 9.24
N ASP A 23 -2.93 -18.75 8.49
CA ASP A 23 -1.57 -18.83 9.04
C ASP A 23 -0.79 -17.50 9.03
N GLY A 24 -1.29 -16.48 8.34
CA GLY A 24 -0.65 -15.18 8.23
C GLY A 24 -0.65 -14.42 9.55
N TYR A 25 0.38 -13.62 9.76
CA TYR A 25 0.53 -12.72 10.90
C TYR A 25 0.48 -11.29 10.38
N LEU A 26 -0.41 -10.51 10.97
CA LEU A 26 -0.61 -9.14 10.57
C LEU A 26 0.50 -8.27 11.16
N VAL A 27 1.13 -7.42 10.35
CA VAL A 27 2.21 -6.52 10.78
C VAL A 27 1.92 -5.13 10.26
N MET A 28 1.81 -4.15 11.15
CA MET A 28 1.42 -2.79 10.75
C MET A 28 1.84 -1.71 11.76
N SER A 29 1.70 -0.46 11.33
CA SER A 29 1.84 0.68 12.22
C SER A 29 0.60 0.83 13.12
N HIS A 30 0.81 1.50 14.25
CA HIS A 30 -0.26 1.86 15.18
C HIS A 30 -1.41 2.64 14.50
N PHE A 31 -1.10 3.58 13.61
CA PHE A 31 -2.11 4.37 12.91
C PHE A 31 -3.01 3.50 12.00
N THR A 32 -2.40 2.54 11.32
CA THR A 32 -3.12 1.57 10.49
C THR A 32 -4.03 0.71 11.34
N GLU A 33 -3.54 0.23 12.48
CA GLU A 33 -4.29 -0.63 13.40
C GLU A 33 -5.56 0.06 13.90
N VAL A 34 -5.43 1.30 14.39
CA VAL A 34 -6.57 2.11 14.83
C VAL A 34 -7.60 2.24 13.71
N ARG A 35 -7.15 2.49 12.48
CA ARG A 35 -8.05 2.68 11.34
C ARG A 35 -8.83 1.41 11.01
N ILE A 36 -8.16 0.27 10.86
CA ILE A 36 -8.84 -0.98 10.49
C ILE A 36 -9.76 -1.49 11.60
N CYS A 37 -9.39 -1.31 12.87
CA CYS A 37 -10.23 -1.65 14.02
C CYS A 37 -11.46 -0.75 14.07
N TYR A 38 -11.30 0.55 13.78
CA TYR A 38 -12.43 1.47 13.66
C TYR A 38 -13.41 1.01 12.56
N TRP A 39 -12.92 0.66 11.36
CA TRP A 39 -13.77 0.15 10.29
C TRP A 39 -14.47 -1.16 10.64
N ALA A 40 -13.77 -2.08 11.30
CA ALA A 40 -14.36 -3.34 11.76
C ALA A 40 -15.57 -3.12 12.68
N THR A 41 -15.62 -2.01 13.41
CA THR A 41 -16.79 -1.67 14.25
C THR A 41 -17.87 -0.87 13.52
N THR A 42 -17.48 0.00 12.59
CA THR A 42 -18.36 1.03 12.01
C THR A 42 -18.91 0.69 10.62
N VAL A 43 -18.22 -0.15 9.84
CA VAL A 43 -18.57 -0.47 8.46
C VAL A 43 -19.38 -1.77 8.42
N PRO A 44 -20.69 -1.73 8.08
CA PRO A 44 -21.57 -2.91 8.20
C PRO A 44 -21.16 -4.11 7.34
N LYS A 45 -20.46 -3.88 6.22
CA LYS A 45 -19.98 -4.95 5.32
C LYS A 45 -18.77 -5.73 5.88
N ILE A 46 -18.11 -5.22 6.93
CA ILE A 46 -16.92 -5.86 7.50
C ILE A 46 -17.34 -6.85 8.59
N CYS A 47 -17.33 -8.14 8.25
CA CYS A 47 -17.74 -9.21 9.15
C CYS A 47 -16.61 -10.21 9.46
N TYR A 48 -15.61 -10.27 8.58
CA TYR A 48 -14.52 -11.24 8.65
C TYR A 48 -13.20 -10.53 8.34
N MET A 49 -12.09 -11.12 8.78
CA MET A 49 -10.75 -10.56 8.52
C MET A 49 -10.48 -10.36 7.02
N CYS A 50 -10.99 -11.26 6.15
CA CYS A 50 -10.88 -11.06 4.71
C CYS A 50 -11.57 -9.78 4.21
N HIS A 51 -12.68 -9.35 4.84
CA HIS A 51 -13.33 -8.08 4.51
C HIS A 51 -12.51 -6.89 5.00
N VAL A 52 -11.92 -6.98 6.21
CA VAL A 52 -11.01 -5.95 6.74
C VAL A 52 -9.85 -5.73 5.77
N LEU A 53 -9.14 -6.80 5.40
CA LEU A 53 -7.95 -6.71 4.55
C LEU A 53 -8.30 -6.25 3.13
N SER A 54 -9.43 -6.71 2.58
CA SER A 54 -9.91 -6.23 1.28
C SER A 54 -10.22 -4.74 1.32
N HIS A 55 -10.89 -4.28 2.38
CA HIS A 55 -11.20 -2.87 2.56
C HIS A 55 -9.94 -2.02 2.75
N ALA A 56 -8.94 -2.53 3.48
CA ALA A 56 -7.65 -1.87 3.63
C ALA A 56 -6.93 -1.69 2.28
N ILE A 57 -6.99 -2.68 1.39
CA ILE A 57 -6.48 -2.55 0.01
C ILE A 57 -7.25 -1.49 -0.78
N GLU A 58 -8.58 -1.53 -0.73
CA GLU A 58 -9.46 -0.58 -1.45
C GLU A 58 -9.20 0.87 -1.01
N HIS A 59 -8.91 1.08 0.27
CA HIS A 59 -8.60 2.37 0.87
C HIS A 59 -7.10 2.66 0.98
N GLY A 60 -6.24 1.90 0.28
CA GLY A 60 -4.80 2.18 0.18
C GLY A 60 -4.11 2.30 1.54
N VAL A 61 -4.49 1.46 2.50
CA VAL A 61 -3.91 1.45 3.85
C VAL A 61 -2.69 0.53 3.88
N THR A 62 -1.61 0.97 4.54
CA THR A 62 -0.35 0.23 4.60
C THR A 62 -0.40 -0.90 5.62
N PHE A 63 -0.32 -2.16 5.17
CA PHE A 63 -0.16 -3.31 6.08
C PHE A 63 0.72 -4.38 5.46
N LYS A 64 1.22 -5.30 6.28
CA LYS A 64 1.98 -6.47 5.83
C LYS A 64 1.36 -7.73 6.42
N ILE A 65 1.50 -8.83 5.70
CA ILE A 65 1.16 -10.15 6.22
C ILE A 65 2.41 -10.99 6.15
N GLY A 66 2.96 -11.31 7.32
CA GLY A 66 4.10 -12.21 7.44
C GLY A 66 3.66 -13.65 7.67
N VAL A 67 4.60 -14.57 7.48
CA VAL A 67 4.44 -15.98 7.79
C VAL A 67 5.58 -16.45 8.68
N LYS A 68 5.27 -17.38 9.59
CA LYS A 68 6.30 -18.02 10.41
C LYS A 68 7.14 -19.00 9.61
N SER A 69 8.40 -19.14 10.00
CA SER A 69 9.30 -20.13 9.43
C SER A 69 8.76 -21.57 9.51
N THR A 70 7.96 -21.87 10.54
CA THR A 70 7.32 -23.17 10.79
C THR A 70 6.15 -23.46 9.86
N THR A 71 5.44 -22.44 9.36
CA THR A 71 4.30 -22.60 8.43
C THR A 71 4.68 -22.33 6.98
N ALA A 72 5.85 -21.73 6.73
CA ALA A 72 6.36 -21.43 5.39
C ALA A 72 6.28 -22.63 4.44
N ALA A 73 6.62 -23.84 4.88
CA ALA A 73 6.61 -25.03 4.02
C ALA A 73 5.28 -25.27 3.27
N LYS A 74 4.14 -24.81 3.81
CA LYS A 74 2.80 -24.93 3.20
C LYS A 74 2.64 -24.13 1.90
N TYR A 75 3.47 -23.10 1.71
CA TYR A 75 3.41 -22.19 0.56
C TYR A 75 4.44 -22.54 -0.52
N ARG A 76 5.25 -23.59 -0.32
CA ARG A 76 6.22 -24.01 -1.33
C ARG A 76 5.52 -24.69 -2.51
N PRO A 77 5.85 -24.34 -3.75
CA PRO A 77 5.40 -25.08 -4.92
C PRO A 77 5.83 -26.55 -4.82
N LEU A 78 4.92 -27.47 -5.17
CA LEU A 78 5.14 -28.92 -5.12
C LEU A 78 6.30 -29.39 -6.01
N THR A 79 6.69 -28.61 -7.02
CA THR A 79 7.68 -28.96 -8.06
C THR A 79 8.85 -27.98 -8.14
N SER A 80 9.35 -27.55 -6.99
CA SER A 80 10.52 -26.66 -6.90
C SER A 80 11.82 -27.44 -7.20
N ASP A 81 12.27 -27.39 -8.46
CA ASP A 81 13.63 -27.78 -8.88
C ASP A 81 14.66 -26.73 -8.40
N THR A 82 15.86 -27.18 -8.00
CA THR A 82 17.06 -26.37 -7.74
C THR A 82 17.31 -25.30 -8.80
N ALA A 83 17.12 -25.59 -10.09
CA ALA A 83 17.28 -24.65 -11.19
C ALA A 83 16.20 -23.54 -11.15
N SER A 84 14.94 -23.89 -10.89
CA SER A 84 13.85 -22.92 -10.73
C SER A 84 14.09 -22.02 -9.52
N ASN A 85 14.63 -22.55 -8.42
CA ASN A 85 14.99 -21.76 -7.24
C ASN A 85 16.12 -20.76 -7.52
N LEU A 86 17.13 -21.14 -8.32
CA LEU A 86 18.22 -20.24 -8.73
C LEU A 86 17.73 -19.12 -9.64
N VAL A 87 16.82 -19.42 -10.59
CA VAL A 87 16.18 -18.40 -11.43
C VAL A 87 15.36 -17.46 -10.57
N ASN A 88 14.52 -17.99 -9.68
CA ASN A 88 13.72 -17.18 -8.76
C ASN A 88 14.60 -16.26 -7.93
N LYS A 89 15.69 -16.76 -7.33
CA LYS A 89 16.62 -15.93 -6.55
C LYS A 89 17.17 -14.74 -7.36
N ARG A 90 17.53 -14.95 -8.64
CA ARG A 90 18.01 -13.86 -9.52
C ARG A 90 16.95 -12.83 -9.87
N LEU A 91 15.68 -13.21 -9.95
CA LEU A 91 14.58 -12.27 -10.20
C LEU A 91 14.38 -11.25 -9.07
N PHE A 92 14.95 -11.50 -7.89
CA PHE A 92 14.90 -10.62 -6.72
C PHE A 92 16.20 -9.86 -6.46
N GLU A 93 17.25 -10.08 -7.26
CA GLU A 93 18.47 -9.28 -7.15
C GLU A 93 18.18 -7.85 -7.66
N PRO A 94 18.64 -6.79 -6.95
CA PRO A 94 18.48 -5.43 -7.43
C PRO A 94 19.09 -5.30 -8.82
N ALA A 95 18.30 -4.86 -9.80
CA ALA A 95 18.85 -4.52 -11.10
C ALA A 95 19.98 -3.50 -10.90
N SER A 96 21.16 -3.74 -11.49
CA SER A 96 22.36 -2.93 -11.24
C SER A 96 22.17 -1.44 -11.57
N LYS A 97 21.14 -1.10 -12.35
CA LYS A 97 20.60 0.25 -12.49
C LYS A 97 19.07 0.19 -12.60
N ALA A 98 18.38 0.85 -11.70
CA ALA A 98 16.95 1.07 -11.84
C ALA A 98 16.69 2.01 -13.04
N PRO A 99 15.67 1.77 -13.88
CA PRO A 99 15.37 2.65 -15.00
C PRO A 99 15.00 4.04 -14.48
N ARG A 100 15.59 5.09 -15.06
CA ARG A 100 15.35 6.49 -14.68
C ARG A 100 14.84 7.27 -15.87
N LEU A 101 13.87 8.14 -15.65
CA LEU A 101 13.43 9.08 -16.67
C LEU A 101 14.51 10.13 -16.93
N ALA A 102 14.61 10.58 -18.18
CA ALA A 102 15.42 11.73 -18.52
C ALA A 102 14.77 13.01 -17.97
N ARG A 103 15.58 13.99 -17.57
CA ARG A 103 15.10 15.26 -16.98
C ARG A 103 14.28 16.11 -17.97
N ASP A 104 14.59 16.02 -19.26
CA ASP A 104 14.12 16.97 -20.29
C ASP A 104 13.15 16.32 -21.30
N LEU A 105 12.36 15.34 -20.87
CA LEU A 105 11.33 14.72 -21.72
C LEU A 105 10.23 15.72 -22.05
N SER A 106 9.76 15.73 -23.30
CA SER A 106 8.51 16.42 -23.61
C SER A 106 7.33 15.75 -22.89
N PRO A 107 6.23 16.48 -22.62
CA PRO A 107 5.06 15.91 -21.94
C PRO A 107 4.50 14.63 -22.58
N LEU A 108 4.60 14.50 -23.91
CA LEU A 108 4.16 13.30 -24.64
C LEU A 108 5.11 12.12 -24.46
N GLU A 109 6.42 12.37 -24.46
CA GLU A 109 7.44 11.34 -24.21
C GLU A 109 7.43 10.88 -22.76
N LEU A 110 7.10 11.79 -21.84
CA LEU A 110 7.07 11.54 -20.40
C LEU A 110 6.12 10.38 -20.05
N PHE A 111 4.88 10.42 -20.52
CA PHE A 111 3.91 9.35 -20.25
C PHE A 111 4.38 8.01 -20.81
N THR A 112 4.89 8.00 -22.06
CA THR A 112 5.34 6.76 -22.71
C THR A 112 6.50 6.13 -21.94
N ALA A 113 7.54 6.92 -21.64
CA ALA A 113 8.70 6.45 -20.89
C ALA A 113 8.34 6.00 -19.47
N TRP A 114 7.41 6.69 -18.81
CA TRP A 114 6.94 6.29 -17.49
C TRP A 114 6.11 5.00 -17.54
N ALA A 115 5.23 4.83 -18.52
CA ALA A 115 4.45 3.62 -18.69
C ALA A 115 5.34 2.39 -18.92
N GLU A 116 6.45 2.53 -19.65
CA GLU A 116 7.46 1.47 -19.81
C GLU A 116 8.14 1.10 -18.48
N ILE A 117 8.43 2.10 -17.62
CA ILE A 117 8.96 1.88 -16.28
C ILE A 117 7.94 1.13 -15.42
N LEU A 118 6.67 1.56 -15.43
CA LEU A 118 5.61 0.89 -14.69
C LEU A 118 5.43 -0.56 -15.13
N ASP A 119 5.41 -0.83 -16.43
CA ASP A 119 5.27 -2.19 -16.97
C ASP A 119 6.47 -3.07 -16.58
N SER A 120 7.68 -2.51 -16.60
CA SER A 120 8.89 -3.18 -16.13
C SER A 120 8.82 -3.53 -14.64
N ILE A 121 8.32 -2.61 -13.80
CA ILE A 121 8.11 -2.86 -12.37
C ILE A 121 7.03 -3.93 -12.18
N ALA A 122 5.88 -3.80 -12.82
CA ALA A 122 4.73 -4.71 -12.67
C ALA A 122 5.06 -6.17 -12.99
N LYS A 123 6.04 -6.41 -13.87
CA LYS A 123 6.53 -7.75 -14.22
C LYS A 123 7.41 -8.38 -13.15
N LYS A 124 7.91 -7.61 -12.18
CA LYS A 124 8.73 -8.13 -11.09
C LYS A 124 7.85 -8.90 -10.09
N PRO A 125 8.29 -10.05 -9.56
CA PRO A 125 7.45 -10.81 -8.64
C PRO A 125 7.12 -10.06 -7.34
N ASN A 126 7.99 -9.16 -6.88
CA ASN A 126 7.76 -8.32 -5.69
C ASN A 126 6.91 -7.07 -5.96
N ALA A 127 6.48 -6.80 -7.19
CA ALA A 127 5.65 -5.64 -7.50
C ALA A 127 4.30 -5.65 -6.76
N ARG A 128 3.80 -6.83 -6.42
CA ARG A 128 2.57 -6.99 -5.63
C ARG A 128 2.65 -6.35 -4.24
N GLU A 129 3.86 -6.14 -3.73
CA GLU A 129 4.08 -5.43 -2.48
C GLU A 129 3.67 -3.95 -2.56
N LEU A 130 3.58 -3.37 -3.76
CA LEU A 130 3.00 -2.04 -3.95
C LEU A 130 1.56 -1.97 -3.41
N ILE A 131 0.78 -3.05 -3.51
CA ILE A 131 -0.58 -3.12 -2.97
C ILE A 131 -0.56 -2.97 -1.44
N ARG A 132 0.39 -3.64 -0.77
CA ARG A 132 0.55 -3.58 0.68
C ARG A 132 1.07 -2.22 1.15
N HIS A 133 1.89 -1.55 0.34
CA HIS A 133 2.40 -0.22 0.67
C HIS A 133 1.27 0.81 0.80
N GLY A 134 0.15 0.59 0.11
CA GLY A 134 -0.99 1.51 0.14
C GLY A 134 -0.68 2.80 -0.59
N GLY A 135 -1.37 3.87 -0.19
CA GLY A 135 -1.13 5.23 -0.66
C GLY A 135 -1.20 5.39 -2.18
N GLY A 136 -0.45 6.38 -2.67
CA GLY A 136 -0.39 6.73 -4.09
C GLY A 136 0.23 5.64 -4.95
N GLY A 137 1.21 4.91 -4.42
CA GLY A 137 1.88 3.83 -5.16
C GLY A 137 0.92 2.69 -5.49
N SER A 138 0.16 2.22 -4.50
CA SER A 138 -0.91 1.22 -4.70
C SER A 138 -1.98 1.73 -5.66
N TRP A 139 -2.41 2.98 -5.48
CA TRP A 139 -3.42 3.60 -6.34
C TRP A 139 -2.98 3.66 -7.81
N ILE A 140 -1.74 4.08 -8.09
CA ILE A 140 -1.18 4.16 -9.45
C ILE A 140 -1.26 2.79 -10.13
N MET A 141 -0.84 1.74 -9.44
CA MET A 141 -0.88 0.39 -10.00
C MET A 141 -2.31 -0.06 -10.31
N CYS A 142 -3.26 0.20 -9.42
CA CYS A 142 -4.66 -0.14 -9.63
C CYS A 142 -5.29 0.67 -10.78
N TYR A 143 -5.04 1.99 -10.83
CA TYR A 143 -5.61 2.89 -11.84
C TYR A 143 -5.14 2.52 -13.25
N PHE A 144 -3.84 2.23 -13.44
CA PHE A 144 -3.28 1.84 -14.73
C PHE A 144 -3.43 0.34 -15.04
N SER A 145 -4.48 -0.29 -14.51
CA SER A 145 -4.93 -1.66 -14.83
C SER A 145 -4.00 -2.81 -14.40
N TYR A 146 -3.10 -2.59 -13.44
CA TYR A 146 -2.27 -3.67 -12.84
C TYR A 146 -2.99 -4.39 -11.70
N LEU A 147 -4.31 -4.57 -11.79
CA LEU A 147 -5.13 -5.20 -10.76
C LEU A 147 -4.72 -6.66 -10.47
N PHE A 148 -4.03 -7.35 -11.39
CA PHE A 148 -3.51 -8.69 -11.10
C PHE A 148 -2.57 -8.72 -9.90
N LEU A 149 -1.89 -7.61 -9.58
CA LEU A 149 -1.04 -7.48 -8.39
C LEU A 149 -1.84 -7.66 -7.10
N VAL A 150 -3.09 -7.21 -7.07
CA VAL A 150 -4.01 -7.41 -5.93
C VAL A 150 -4.27 -8.90 -5.73
N ARG A 151 -4.61 -9.61 -6.81
CA ARG A 151 -4.82 -11.07 -6.77
C ARG A 151 -3.56 -11.80 -6.31
N ASP A 152 -2.40 -11.40 -6.83
CA ASP A 152 -1.14 -12.04 -6.52
C ASP A 152 -0.72 -11.79 -5.06
N PHE A 153 -1.00 -10.61 -4.51
CA PHE A 153 -0.83 -10.29 -3.09
C PHE A 153 -1.76 -11.13 -2.21
N MET A 154 -3.03 -11.25 -2.59
CA MET A 154 -4.04 -12.05 -1.87
C MET A 154 -3.76 -13.57 -1.87
N SER A 155 -2.86 -14.04 -2.74
CA SER A 155 -2.58 -15.46 -2.95
C SER A 155 -1.60 -16.07 -1.93
N GLY A 156 -0.84 -15.26 -1.20
CA GLY A 156 0.15 -15.74 -0.22
C GLY A 156 1.57 -15.20 -0.44
N PRO A 157 2.53 -15.52 0.45
CA PRO A 157 3.89 -14.97 0.47
C PRO A 157 4.76 -15.43 -0.71
N LEU A 158 5.82 -14.69 -1.04
CA LEU A 158 6.68 -14.99 -2.18
C LEU A 158 7.58 -16.16 -1.82
N ILE A 159 7.98 -16.91 -2.85
CA ILE A 159 9.02 -17.94 -2.70
C ILE A 159 10.30 -17.41 -2.03
N GLN A 160 10.58 -16.10 -2.15
CA GLN A 160 11.70 -15.46 -1.47
C GLN A 160 11.57 -15.50 0.06
N VAL A 161 10.39 -15.20 0.61
CA VAL A 161 10.08 -15.41 2.03
C VAL A 161 10.12 -16.90 2.39
N VAL A 162 9.48 -17.72 1.56
CA VAL A 162 9.17 -19.11 1.93
C VAL A 162 10.36 -20.07 1.81
N ALA A 163 11.20 -19.86 0.80
CA ALA A 163 12.32 -20.74 0.45
C ALA A 163 13.66 -20.11 0.81
N HIS A 164 13.83 -18.81 0.59
CA HIS A 164 15.13 -18.13 0.74
C HIS A 164 15.27 -17.36 2.06
N ARG A 165 14.17 -17.11 2.79
CA ARG A 165 14.14 -16.32 4.03
C ARG A 165 14.86 -14.97 3.88
N SER A 166 14.84 -14.42 2.66
CA SER A 166 15.60 -13.25 2.29
C SER A 166 14.62 -12.12 2.00
N SER A 167 14.10 -11.50 3.05
CA SER A 167 13.15 -10.38 2.98
C SER A 167 13.00 -9.77 4.38
N GLY A 168 12.05 -8.87 4.53
CA GLY A 168 11.72 -8.28 5.82
C GLY A 168 11.28 -9.31 6.86
N ASN A 169 11.67 -9.06 8.10
CA ASN A 169 11.36 -9.90 9.24
C ASN A 169 11.36 -9.09 10.52
N ASP A 170 10.82 -9.66 11.59
CA ASP A 170 10.68 -9.01 12.89
C ASP A 170 11.86 -9.26 13.85
N SER A 171 13.01 -9.77 13.37
CA SER A 171 14.13 -10.14 14.26
C SER A 171 14.72 -8.96 15.02
N GLY A 172 14.54 -7.74 14.51
CA GLY A 172 15.00 -6.50 15.15
C GLY A 172 14.06 -5.98 16.25
N ASP A 173 12.89 -6.56 16.42
CA ASP A 173 11.90 -6.08 17.37
C ASP A 173 12.19 -6.53 18.80
N GLN A 174 11.66 -5.80 19.79
CA GLN A 174 11.83 -6.15 21.21
C GLN A 174 11.31 -7.56 21.54
N PHE A 175 10.23 -7.98 20.86
CA PHE A 175 9.61 -9.30 21.00
C PHE A 175 9.37 -9.90 19.60
N PRO A 176 10.37 -10.58 19.02
CA PRO A 176 10.23 -11.20 17.71
C PRO A 176 9.38 -12.47 17.79
N LEU A 177 8.54 -12.68 16.79
CA LEU A 177 7.72 -13.87 16.57
C LEU A 177 8.31 -14.80 15.49
N ASP A 178 9.48 -14.48 14.94
CA ASP A 178 10.12 -15.20 13.82
C ASP A 178 9.21 -15.22 12.58
N VAL A 179 8.67 -14.04 12.27
CA VAL A 179 7.76 -13.80 11.15
C VAL A 179 8.53 -13.08 10.05
N SER A 180 8.37 -13.55 8.81
CA SER A 180 8.96 -12.93 7.62
C SER A 180 7.87 -12.54 6.63
N TRP A 181 8.03 -11.39 5.97
CA TRP A 181 7.10 -10.84 4.98
C TRP A 181 7.83 -10.42 3.71
N ASP A 182 7.06 -10.25 2.65
CA ASP A 182 7.57 -9.82 1.36
C ASP A 182 8.01 -8.34 1.38
N GLU A 183 9.09 -8.01 0.67
CA GLU A 183 9.60 -6.63 0.59
C GLU A 183 9.76 -6.14 -0.84
N LEU A 184 9.37 -4.87 -1.02
CA LEU A 184 9.61 -4.12 -2.23
C LEU A 184 10.97 -3.44 -2.11
N LEU A 185 11.71 -3.37 -3.22
CA LEU A 185 12.90 -2.53 -3.27
C LEU A 185 12.48 -1.06 -3.22
N GLU A 186 13.14 -0.27 -2.37
CA GLU A 186 12.83 1.15 -2.21
C GLU A 186 12.90 1.92 -3.54
N CYS A 187 13.88 1.56 -4.39
CA CYS A 187 14.00 2.14 -5.73
C CYS A 187 12.79 1.84 -6.64
N ASP A 188 12.17 0.66 -6.51
CA ASP A 188 10.99 0.30 -7.29
C ASP A 188 9.78 1.12 -6.83
N LEU A 189 9.64 1.35 -5.51
CA LEU A 189 8.62 2.25 -4.98
C LEU A 189 8.78 3.67 -5.56
N TYR A 190 9.99 4.25 -5.50
CA TYR A 190 10.22 5.60 -6.04
C TYR A 190 10.00 5.68 -7.55
N ASN A 191 10.34 4.63 -8.29
CA ASN A 191 10.15 4.62 -9.75
C ASN A 191 8.67 4.58 -10.15
N VAL A 192 7.76 4.08 -9.30
CA VAL A 192 6.30 4.19 -9.54
C VAL A 192 5.88 5.65 -9.60
N PHE A 193 6.44 6.50 -8.74
CA PHE A 193 6.24 7.95 -8.76
C PHE A 193 7.11 8.66 -9.81
N SER A 194 7.93 7.92 -10.57
CA SER A 194 8.80 8.44 -11.65
C SER A 194 9.81 9.46 -11.16
N TYR A 195 10.59 9.02 -10.17
CA TYR A 195 11.66 9.78 -9.54
C TYR A 195 12.85 10.05 -10.48
N VAL A 196 13.27 11.31 -10.56
CA VAL A 196 14.53 11.72 -11.18
C VAL A 196 15.42 12.36 -10.12
N ALA A 197 16.55 11.72 -9.83
CA ALA A 197 17.52 12.24 -8.87
C ALA A 197 18.05 13.61 -9.32
N GLY A 198 17.87 14.60 -8.45
CA GLY A 198 18.48 15.92 -8.53
C GLY A 198 19.98 15.88 -8.25
N ASP A 199 20.64 17.02 -8.41
CA ASP A 199 22.02 17.19 -7.90
C ASP A 199 22.00 17.32 -6.37
N THR A 200 20.84 17.71 -5.83
CA THR A 200 20.46 17.67 -4.41
C THR A 200 19.09 17.00 -4.24
N HIS A 201 18.79 16.48 -3.04
CA HIS A 201 17.48 15.89 -2.72
C HIS A 201 16.29 16.85 -2.89
N VAL A 202 16.53 18.17 -2.87
CA VAL A 202 15.47 19.19 -3.04
C VAL A 202 15.06 19.31 -4.51
N ASP A 203 15.98 18.97 -5.43
CA ASP A 203 15.76 19.01 -6.87
C ASP A 203 15.20 17.69 -7.42
N ASP A 204 14.91 16.73 -6.54
CA ASP A 204 14.27 15.47 -6.89
C ASP A 204 12.88 15.75 -7.45
N LYS A 205 12.61 15.23 -8.65
CA LYS A 205 11.33 15.41 -9.33
C LYS A 205 10.55 14.12 -9.44
N THR A 206 9.23 14.20 -9.30
CA THR A 206 8.29 13.08 -9.48
C THR A 206 7.09 13.52 -10.31
N ILE A 207 6.41 12.57 -10.97
CA ILE A 207 5.18 12.83 -11.75
C ILE A 207 3.95 12.85 -10.83
N PHE A 208 4.02 12.15 -9.70
CA PHE A 208 2.98 12.16 -8.67
C PHE A 208 3.59 12.56 -7.31
N PRO A 209 2.84 13.25 -6.43
CA PRO A 209 3.33 13.58 -5.09
C PRO A 209 3.45 12.30 -4.25
N VAL A 210 4.64 11.98 -3.75
CA VAL A 210 4.86 10.79 -2.90
C VAL A 210 4.07 10.86 -1.60
N ASP A 211 3.85 9.71 -0.94
CA ASP A 211 3.01 9.60 0.25
C ASP A 211 3.44 10.52 1.40
N ASP A 212 4.74 10.72 1.60
CA ASP A 212 5.25 11.65 2.64
C ASP A 212 4.87 13.10 2.34
N VAL A 213 4.94 13.52 1.07
CA VAL A 213 4.53 14.85 0.61
C VAL A 213 3.02 15.02 0.75
N MET A 214 2.25 13.96 0.45
CA MET A 214 0.81 13.93 0.69
C MET A 214 0.49 14.07 2.18
N LEU A 215 1.20 13.35 3.06
CA LEU A 215 0.96 13.37 4.50
C LEU A 215 1.29 14.73 5.14
N GLU A 216 2.32 15.42 4.64
CA GLU A 216 2.72 16.72 5.17
C GLU A 216 1.86 17.88 4.64
N HIS A 217 1.36 17.79 3.40
CA HIS A 217 0.83 18.96 2.70
C HIS A 217 -0.60 18.81 2.16
N SER A 218 -1.14 17.59 2.08
CA SER A 218 -2.52 17.37 1.67
C SER A 218 -3.43 17.36 2.89
N ALA A 219 -4.49 18.19 2.87
CA ALA A 219 -5.55 18.07 3.87
C ALA A 219 -6.37 16.79 3.68
N HIS A 220 -6.20 16.10 2.54
CA HIS A 220 -6.96 14.92 2.15
C HIS A 220 -6.35 13.61 2.61
N TYR A 221 -5.06 13.55 2.95
CA TYR A 221 -4.37 12.28 3.19
C TYR A 221 -3.90 12.17 4.64
N TYR A 222 -4.32 11.11 5.34
CA TYR A 222 -3.80 10.76 6.66
C TYR A 222 -3.84 9.25 6.87
N TYR A 223 -2.83 8.55 6.34
CA TYR A 223 -2.69 7.08 6.36
C TYR A 223 -3.90 6.31 5.77
N GLU A 224 -4.73 6.98 4.98
CA GLU A 224 -5.93 6.42 4.34
C GLU A 224 -6.13 7.12 3.00
N TRP A 225 -6.36 6.33 1.96
CA TRP A 225 -6.78 6.82 0.67
C TRP A 225 -8.28 7.09 0.65
N ASN A 226 -8.67 8.32 0.34
CA ASN A 226 -10.07 8.73 0.27
C ASN A 226 -10.42 9.44 -1.03
N GLU A 227 -11.66 9.94 -1.12
CA GLU A 227 -12.18 10.62 -2.31
C GLU A 227 -11.35 11.85 -2.69
N GLY A 228 -10.86 12.59 -1.70
CA GLY A 228 -9.97 13.73 -1.92
C GLY A 228 -8.65 13.32 -2.59
N CYS A 229 -7.99 12.28 -2.06
CA CYS A 229 -6.80 11.68 -2.66
C CYS A 229 -7.08 11.20 -4.09
N ASN A 230 -8.21 10.49 -4.28
CA ASN A 230 -8.62 9.96 -5.56
C ASN A 230 -8.84 11.07 -6.60
N ARG A 231 -9.53 12.16 -6.25
CA ARG A 231 -9.72 13.30 -7.16
C ARG A 231 -8.40 13.94 -7.56
N ILE A 232 -7.49 14.17 -6.61
CA ILE A 232 -6.17 14.75 -6.89
C ILE A 232 -5.41 13.87 -7.87
N TYR A 233 -5.33 12.57 -7.61
CA TYR A 233 -4.54 11.65 -8.42
C TYR A 233 -5.19 11.33 -9.77
N CYS A 234 -6.52 11.23 -9.85
CA CYS A 234 -7.23 11.13 -11.12
C CYS A 234 -6.91 12.32 -12.02
N HIS A 235 -6.98 13.54 -11.47
CA HIS A 235 -6.66 14.75 -12.24
C HIS A 235 -5.22 14.71 -12.78
N LEU A 236 -4.24 14.35 -11.94
CA LEU A 236 -2.84 14.23 -12.37
C LEU A 236 -2.65 13.14 -13.43
N ALA A 237 -3.31 12.00 -13.28
CA ALA A 237 -3.28 10.92 -14.26
C ALA A 237 -3.90 11.33 -15.61
N GLU A 238 -5.02 12.06 -15.58
CA GLU A 238 -5.67 12.58 -16.78
C GLU A 238 -4.80 13.62 -17.50
N GLU A 239 -4.16 14.54 -16.77
CA GLU A 239 -3.20 15.49 -17.34
C GLU A 239 -2.00 14.76 -17.97
N LEU A 240 -1.48 13.74 -17.30
CA LEU A 240 -0.36 12.93 -17.80
C LEU A 240 -0.73 12.20 -19.10
N VAL A 241 -1.87 11.50 -19.14
CA VAL A 241 -2.36 10.78 -20.33
C VAL A 241 -2.66 11.74 -21.47
N ALA A 242 -3.14 12.95 -21.16
CA ALA A 242 -3.43 13.97 -22.16
C ALA A 242 -2.18 14.71 -22.68
N GLY A 243 -0.97 14.30 -22.27
CA GLY A 243 0.28 14.94 -22.69
C GLY A 243 0.47 16.34 -22.12
N ARG A 244 -0.08 16.61 -20.94
CA ARG A 244 0.10 17.85 -20.16
C ARG A 244 0.79 17.62 -18.82
N GLY A 245 1.09 16.36 -18.48
CA GLY A 245 1.81 16.00 -17.27
C GLY A 245 3.20 16.63 -17.20
N VAL A 246 3.60 16.98 -15.99
CA VAL A 246 4.91 17.58 -15.69
C VAL A 246 5.52 16.89 -14.49
N MET A 247 6.85 16.86 -14.45
CA MET A 247 7.58 16.42 -13.26
C MET A 247 7.78 17.60 -12.32
N CYS A 248 7.37 17.43 -11.06
CA CYS A 248 7.42 18.46 -10.03
C CYS A 248 8.40 18.09 -8.93
N THR A 249 9.09 19.09 -8.41
CA THR A 249 9.85 19.03 -7.16
C THR A 249 8.93 18.94 -5.95
N GLN A 250 9.48 18.59 -4.79
CA GLN A 250 8.72 18.62 -3.53
C GLN A 250 8.09 20.00 -3.24
N HIS A 251 8.78 21.09 -3.57
CA HIS A 251 8.25 22.45 -3.39
C HIS A 251 7.05 22.73 -4.29
N GLU A 252 7.13 22.33 -5.56
CA GLU A 252 6.03 22.47 -6.50
C GLU A 252 4.83 21.63 -6.08
N TRP A 253 5.05 20.39 -5.61
CA TRP A 253 3.99 19.57 -5.04
C TRP A 253 3.34 20.20 -3.81
N LYS A 254 4.12 20.79 -2.91
CA LYS A 254 3.59 21.54 -1.76
C LYS A 254 2.66 22.69 -2.19
N VAL A 255 3.07 23.47 -3.20
CA VAL A 255 2.26 24.58 -3.72
C VAL A 255 0.98 24.06 -4.35
N TYR A 256 1.08 23.01 -5.16
CA TYR A 256 -0.07 22.36 -5.78
C TYR A 256 -1.03 21.80 -4.73
N LEU A 257 -0.57 21.00 -3.77
CA LEU A 257 -1.43 20.39 -2.74
C LEU A 257 -2.13 21.45 -1.88
N LYS A 258 -1.44 22.55 -1.53
CA LYS A 258 -2.08 23.67 -0.83
C LYS A 258 -3.23 24.27 -1.61
N SER A 259 -3.12 24.41 -2.93
CA SER A 259 -4.21 24.93 -3.75
C SER A 259 -5.44 24.00 -3.75
N THR A 260 -5.22 22.69 -3.63
CA THR A 260 -6.28 21.67 -3.50
C THR A 260 -6.95 21.62 -2.12
N ASN A 261 -6.40 22.31 -1.12
CA ASN A 261 -6.92 22.32 0.26
C ASN A 261 -7.89 23.49 0.53
N HIS A 262 -8.45 24.11 -0.51
CA HIS A 262 -9.29 25.30 -0.40
C HIS A 262 -10.60 25.20 -1.22
N GLY A 263 -11.57 26.05 -0.87
CA GLY A 263 -12.83 26.18 -1.60
C GLY A 263 -13.72 24.93 -1.53
N CYS A 264 -14.30 24.55 -2.67
CA CYS A 264 -15.14 23.34 -2.79
C CYS A 264 -14.34 22.03 -2.68
N HIS A 265 -13.00 22.11 -2.63
CA HIS A 265 -12.13 20.96 -2.50
C HIS A 265 -11.71 20.69 -1.06
N VAL A 266 -12.18 21.45 -0.07
CA VAL A 266 -11.87 21.16 1.35
C VAL A 266 -12.58 19.87 1.78
N PRO A 267 -11.90 18.94 2.48
CA PRO A 267 -12.59 17.81 3.07
C PRO A 267 -13.68 18.29 4.04
N PRO A 268 -14.88 17.69 4.05
CA PRO A 268 -15.89 18.02 5.05
C PRO A 268 -15.32 17.93 6.47
N PRO A 269 -15.76 18.77 7.43
CA PRO A 269 -15.40 18.61 8.82
C PRO A 269 -15.61 17.15 9.27
N ASP A 270 -14.67 16.60 10.02
CA ASP A 270 -14.71 15.22 10.54
C ASP A 270 -14.73 14.09 9.49
N SER A 271 -14.44 14.39 8.22
CA SER A 271 -14.29 13.38 7.16
C SER A 271 -12.92 12.69 7.17
N ILE A 272 -11.91 13.29 7.82
CA ILE A 272 -10.54 12.79 7.84
C ILE A 272 -10.08 12.57 9.27
N ALA A 273 -9.35 11.47 9.51
CA ALA A 273 -8.76 11.26 10.81
C ALA A 273 -7.73 12.32 11.11
N THR A 274 -7.85 12.87 12.32
CA THR A 274 -6.82 13.69 12.92
C THR A 274 -5.87 12.80 13.70
N ARG A 275 -4.67 13.32 13.96
CA ARG A 275 -3.73 12.70 14.89
C ARG A 275 -4.38 12.43 16.25
N ALA A 276 -5.12 13.41 16.78
CA ALA A 276 -5.82 13.28 18.05
C ALA A 276 -6.83 12.13 18.03
N PHE A 277 -7.59 11.98 16.95
CA PHE A 277 -8.50 10.84 16.77
C PHE A 277 -7.74 9.51 16.78
N MET A 278 -6.58 9.41 16.12
CA MET A 278 -5.81 8.17 16.12
C MET A 278 -5.23 7.83 17.49
N GLU A 279 -4.69 8.83 18.19
CA GLU A 279 -4.12 8.66 19.53
C GLU A 279 -5.19 8.26 20.57
N GLU A 280 -6.35 8.93 20.56
CA GLU A 280 -7.47 8.61 21.47
C GLU A 280 -8.20 7.31 21.05
N GLY A 281 -8.30 7.06 19.75
CA GLY A 281 -9.01 5.93 19.18
C GLY A 281 -8.46 4.59 19.69
N TRP A 282 -7.16 4.50 19.94
CA TRP A 282 -6.56 3.28 20.46
C TRP A 282 -7.06 2.90 21.84
N GLU A 283 -7.11 3.84 22.79
CA GLU A 283 -7.56 3.56 24.15
C GLU A 283 -8.99 2.99 24.14
N ARG A 284 -9.84 3.58 23.30
CA ARG A 284 -11.24 3.15 23.14
C ARG A 284 -11.37 1.79 22.42
N LEU A 285 -10.52 1.51 21.43
CA LEU A 285 -10.58 0.28 20.63
C LEU A 285 -9.91 -0.92 21.32
N ALA A 286 -8.89 -0.68 22.15
CA ALA A 286 -8.21 -1.72 22.93
C ALA A 286 -9.20 -2.47 23.83
N ASP A 287 -10.12 -1.75 24.49
CA ASP A 287 -11.18 -2.34 25.30
C ASP A 287 -12.16 -3.18 24.47
N VAL A 288 -12.44 -2.75 23.24
CA VAL A 288 -13.36 -3.46 22.33
C VAL A 288 -12.75 -4.76 21.84
N PHE A 289 -11.48 -4.76 21.42
CA PHE A 289 -10.86 -5.93 20.78
C PHE A 289 -10.00 -6.78 21.71
N GLY A 290 -9.76 -6.35 22.96
CA GLY A 290 -9.08 -7.14 23.99
C GLY A 290 -7.58 -7.33 23.75
N GLY A 291 -6.97 -6.56 22.83
CA GLY A 291 -5.55 -6.65 22.51
C GLY A 291 -5.18 -6.01 21.19
N ARG A 292 -3.88 -6.10 20.85
CA ARG A 292 -3.34 -5.63 19.56
C ARG A 292 -3.57 -6.65 18.45
N TRP A 293 -3.95 -6.14 17.29
CA TRP A 293 -3.99 -6.87 16.03
C TRP A 293 -2.62 -6.90 15.37
N ASP A 294 -1.76 -5.91 15.61
CA ASP A 294 -0.36 -5.98 15.22
C ASP A 294 0.29 -7.22 15.85
N LYS A 295 1.01 -7.98 15.02
CA LYS A 295 1.62 -9.28 15.33
C LYS A 295 0.66 -10.39 15.75
N SER A 296 -0.65 -10.20 15.58
CA SER A 296 -1.63 -11.26 15.80
C SER A 296 -1.80 -12.12 14.55
N LYS A 297 -2.06 -13.40 14.78
CA LYS A 297 -2.34 -14.35 13.70
C LYS A 297 -3.74 -14.07 13.15
N LEU A 298 -3.86 -13.92 11.82
CA LEU A 298 -5.09 -13.52 11.14
C LEU A 298 -6.29 -14.43 11.48
N GLY A 299 -6.06 -15.75 11.57
CA GLY A 299 -7.09 -16.73 11.90
C GLY A 299 -7.60 -16.65 13.34
N ASP A 300 -6.86 -15.99 14.24
CA ASP A 300 -7.18 -15.88 15.66
C ASP A 300 -7.83 -14.52 16.00
N ILE A 301 -7.87 -13.58 15.06
CA ILE A 301 -8.47 -12.25 15.27
C ILE A 301 -9.98 -12.31 15.10
N GLU A 302 -10.70 -12.02 16.18
CA GLU A 302 -12.16 -11.88 16.16
C GLU A 302 -12.58 -10.50 15.65
N VAL A 303 -13.18 -10.46 14.46
CA VAL A 303 -13.84 -9.27 13.94
C VAL A 303 -15.22 -9.16 14.58
N LYS A 304 -15.33 -8.31 15.61
CA LYS A 304 -16.59 -8.09 16.33
C LYS A 304 -17.60 -7.38 15.42
N GLN A 305 -18.77 -7.99 15.23
CA GLN A 305 -19.87 -7.35 14.52
C GLN A 305 -20.46 -6.21 15.38
N VAL A 306 -20.47 -5.01 14.80
CA VAL A 306 -21.26 -3.84 15.21
C VAL A 306 -21.12 -3.45 16.69
N PHE A 307 -20.04 -2.73 16.99
CA PHE A 307 -20.12 -1.70 18.03
C PHE A 307 -20.61 -0.43 17.31
N ARG A 308 -21.76 0.13 17.71
CA ARG A 308 -22.11 1.52 17.34
C ARG A 308 -21.61 2.42 18.46
N PRO A 309 -20.32 2.81 18.48
CA PRO A 309 -19.90 3.89 19.37
C PRO A 309 -20.75 5.11 19.03
N ARG A 310 -21.46 5.65 20.03
CA ARG A 310 -22.06 6.98 19.91
C ARG A 310 -20.90 7.97 19.91
N PHE A 311 -20.44 8.36 18.72
CA PHE A 311 -19.57 9.51 18.53
C PHE A 311 -20.44 10.76 18.39
#